data_AF-A0A7T6XVQ9-F1
#
_entry.id   AF-A0A7T6XVQ9-F1
#
_cell.length_a   1.000
_cell.length_b   1.000
_cell.length_c   1.000
_cell.angle_alpha   90.00
_cell.angle_beta   90.00
_cell.angle_gamma   90.00
#
_symmetry.space_group_name_H-M   'P 1'
#
loop_
_entity.id
_entity.type
_entity.pdbx_description
1 polymer ?
#
loop_
_entity_poly.entity_id
_entity_poly.type
_entity_poly.pdbx_seq_one_letter_code
_entity_poly.pdbx_strand_id
1 'polypeptide(L)'
;MVSLFGWGSSPKSESSQPAPQAKPTPDESASPAPPTQSQSAQPPSPQTNTNLKLFFGGMTFFALSVLVTRRAFHKKRISCIPPYYTSSTYHQPHSNSAGDAFEALNLATLNVISFGLMAGGAVGYALNINGLEDMRRFVRNGLQGGSDAPVKSDEELEAEVTEWVTKILGDKFEKQLEKEKMKRALRENKVDQDTKESH
;
A
#
# COMPACT_ATOMS: atom_id res chain seq x y z
N MET A 1 -5.26 8.61 -36.35
CA MET A 1 -3.89 9.07 -36.68
C MET A 1 -3.69 10.41 -35.98
N VAL A 2 -3.07 10.44 -34.80
CA VAL A 2 -1.64 10.71 -34.47
C VAL A 2 -1.06 11.98 -35.10
N SER A 3 -0.62 12.91 -34.22
CA SER A 3 0.60 13.73 -34.22
C SER A 3 0.42 14.77 -33.09
N LEU A 4 1.00 14.70 -31.89
CA LEU A 4 2.39 14.49 -31.42
C LEU A 4 3.38 15.60 -31.83
N PHE A 5 3.80 16.36 -30.81
CA PHE A 5 4.99 17.23 -30.69
C PHE A 5 5.13 18.48 -31.57
N GLY A 6 5.03 19.64 -30.92
CA GLY A 6 5.57 20.93 -31.37
C GLY A 6 6.76 21.33 -30.51
N TRP A 7 7.92 20.72 -30.76
CA TRP A 7 9.23 21.19 -30.33
C TRP A 7 9.74 22.19 -31.38
N GLY A 8 10.10 23.41 -30.98
CA GLY A 8 10.77 24.40 -31.85
C GLY A 8 10.98 25.73 -31.11
N SER A 9 12.20 26.03 -30.64
CA SER A 9 13.28 26.77 -31.34
C SER A 9 13.08 28.30 -31.31
N SER A 10 13.75 29.03 -30.40
CA SER A 10 15.03 29.79 -30.60
C SER A 10 14.79 31.25 -31.08
N PRO A 11 15.80 32.14 -31.25
CA PRO A 11 16.92 32.60 -30.38
C PRO A 11 17.09 34.15 -30.41
N LYS A 12 17.98 34.78 -29.60
CA LYS A 12 18.72 36.02 -30.01
C LYS A 12 19.91 36.37 -29.10
N SER A 13 21.02 36.68 -29.79
CA SER A 13 22.27 37.45 -29.59
C SER A 13 22.48 38.27 -28.29
N GLU A 14 23.68 38.71 -27.88
CA GLU A 14 24.78 39.26 -28.68
C GLU A 14 26.10 39.41 -27.87
N SER A 15 27.18 39.56 -28.63
CA SER A 15 28.61 39.69 -28.30
C SER A 15 29.01 40.90 -27.45
N SER A 16 30.08 40.78 -26.65
CA SER A 16 31.18 41.77 -26.58
C SER A 16 32.37 41.26 -25.73
N GLN A 17 33.56 41.23 -26.33
CA GLN A 17 34.89 41.16 -25.69
C GLN A 17 35.50 42.58 -25.77
N PRO A 18 36.46 42.97 -24.90
CA PRO A 18 37.89 42.67 -25.13
C PRO A 18 38.73 42.39 -23.85
N ALA A 19 39.90 41.76 -24.02
CA ALA A 19 40.97 41.57 -23.00
C ALA A 19 41.85 42.85 -22.86
N PRO A 20 42.82 43.01 -21.90
CA PRO A 20 44.02 42.15 -21.75
C PRO A 20 44.67 41.97 -20.34
N GLN A 21 45.38 40.84 -20.20
CA GLN A 21 46.59 40.53 -19.40
C GLN A 21 46.89 41.19 -18.03
N ALA A 22 47.06 40.34 -16.99
CA ALA A 22 48.24 40.35 -16.11
C ALA A 22 48.43 38.98 -15.40
N LYS A 23 49.64 38.42 -15.49
CA LYS A 23 50.22 37.31 -14.68
C LYS A 23 51.50 37.92 -14.05
N PRO A 24 51.93 37.65 -12.80
CA PRO A 24 52.24 36.34 -12.18
C PRO A 24 51.75 36.24 -10.70
N THR A 25 51.76 35.11 -9.98
CA THR A 25 52.88 34.27 -9.51
C THR A 25 52.27 33.06 -8.76
N PRO A 26 52.95 31.89 -8.68
CA PRO A 26 52.42 30.66 -8.08
C PRO A 26 52.86 30.46 -6.61
N ASP A 27 51.98 29.92 -5.76
CA ASP A 27 52.26 29.20 -4.50
C ASP A 27 50.99 28.38 -4.17
N GLU A 28 51.02 27.05 -4.22
CA GLU A 28 51.45 26.10 -3.17
C GLU A 28 50.24 25.56 -2.35
N SER A 29 50.06 24.23 -2.44
CA SER A 29 49.34 23.29 -1.57
C SER A 29 48.02 23.69 -0.89
N ALA A 30 46.92 23.08 -1.34
CA ALA A 30 45.90 22.55 -0.43
C ALA A 30 45.18 21.34 -1.04
N SER A 31 45.19 20.24 -0.30
CA SER A 31 44.43 19.01 -0.54
C SER A 31 42.93 19.29 -0.73
N PRO A 32 42.21 18.61 -1.65
CA PRO A 32 40.77 18.80 -1.79
C PRO A 32 40.05 18.18 -0.59
N ALA A 33 39.48 19.02 0.28
CA ALA A 33 38.46 18.59 1.23
C ALA A 33 37.25 18.03 0.47
N PRO A 34 36.60 16.94 0.94
CA PRO A 34 35.39 16.44 0.31
C PRO A 34 34.30 17.51 0.35
N PRO A 35 33.49 17.67 -0.72
CA PRO A 35 32.45 18.68 -0.73
C PRO A 35 31.43 18.36 0.35
N THR A 36 31.34 19.24 1.35
CA THR A 36 30.20 19.30 2.26
C THR A 36 28.97 19.53 1.39
N GLN A 37 28.18 18.47 1.20
CA GLN A 37 26.87 18.59 0.58
C GLN A 37 26.01 19.45 1.52
N SER A 38 25.91 20.74 1.17
CA SER A 38 24.91 21.64 1.72
C SER A 38 23.55 21.02 1.44
N GLN A 39 22.99 20.32 2.44
CA GLN A 39 21.60 19.92 2.41
C GLN A 39 20.80 21.21 2.32
N SER A 40 20.27 21.51 1.12
CA SER A 40 19.36 22.63 0.95
C SER A 40 18.17 22.37 1.89
N ALA A 41 18.11 23.10 2.99
CA ALA A 41 16.95 23.14 3.85
C ALA A 41 15.81 23.69 2.98
N GLN A 42 14.99 22.79 2.43
CA GLN A 42 13.78 23.21 1.76
C GLN A 42 12.92 23.95 2.78
N PRO A 43 12.32 25.09 2.40
CA PRO A 43 11.38 25.78 3.26
C PRO A 43 10.23 24.82 3.63
N PRO A 44 9.67 24.91 4.85
CA PRO A 44 8.52 24.11 5.22
C PRO A 44 7.41 24.39 4.22
N SER A 45 7.05 23.37 3.43
CA SER A 45 5.90 23.45 2.54
C SER A 45 4.67 23.74 3.40
N PRO A 46 3.72 24.59 2.93
CA PRO A 46 2.51 24.87 3.68
C PRO A 46 1.81 23.54 3.99
N GLN A 47 1.70 23.21 5.29
CA GLN A 47 1.10 21.96 5.76
C GLN A 47 -0.40 21.98 5.51
N THR A 48 -0.80 21.66 4.30
CA THR A 48 -2.20 21.42 3.97
C THR A 48 -2.55 20.02 4.45
N ASN A 49 -3.49 19.90 5.39
CA ASN A 49 -3.96 18.61 5.94
C ASN A 49 -4.79 17.81 4.92
N THR A 50 -4.19 17.43 3.79
CA THR A 50 -4.85 16.72 2.68
C THR A 50 -5.29 15.32 3.09
N ASN A 51 -4.50 14.65 3.93
CA ASN A 51 -4.81 13.33 4.49
C ASN A 51 -6.09 13.33 5.33
N LEU A 52 -6.36 14.42 6.07
CA LEU A 52 -7.57 14.56 6.87
C LEU A 52 -8.82 14.62 5.95
N LYS A 53 -8.71 15.30 4.80
CA LYS A 53 -9.77 15.37 3.80
C LYS A 53 -9.99 14.01 3.15
N LEU A 54 -8.91 13.27 2.87
CA LEU A 54 -8.98 11.90 2.36
C LEU A 54 -9.63 10.95 3.38
N PHE A 55 -9.28 11.07 4.66
CA PHE A 55 -9.85 10.30 5.75
C PHE A 55 -11.35 10.55 5.90
N PHE A 56 -11.78 11.82 6.01
CA PHE A 56 -13.21 12.15 6.11
C PHE A 56 -13.98 11.80 4.84
N GLY A 57 -13.36 11.97 3.66
CA GLY A 57 -13.93 11.50 2.39
C GLY A 57 -14.12 9.98 2.37
N GLY A 58 -13.10 9.22 2.77
CA GLY A 58 -13.17 7.77 2.91
C GLY A 58 -14.19 7.32 3.96
N MET A 59 -14.25 7.98 5.12
CA MET A 59 -15.18 7.63 6.20
C MET A 59 -16.63 7.91 5.84
N THR A 60 -16.92 9.05 5.22
CA THR A 60 -18.28 9.37 4.73
C THR A 60 -18.71 8.41 3.63
N PHE A 61 -17.82 8.14 2.67
CA PHE A 61 -18.08 7.19 1.60
C PHE A 61 -18.25 5.75 2.12
N PHE A 62 -17.45 5.33 3.11
CA PHE A 62 -17.58 4.04 3.79
C PHE A 62 -18.91 3.92 4.52
N ALA A 63 -19.30 4.94 5.28
CA ALA A 63 -20.59 4.96 5.98
C ALA A 63 -21.77 4.83 5.01
N LEU A 64 -21.75 5.58 3.89
CA LEU A 64 -22.77 5.47 2.84
C LEU A 64 -22.76 4.08 2.20
N SER A 65 -21.58 3.52 1.91
CA SER A 65 -21.42 2.17 1.34
C SER A 65 -22.00 1.10 2.26
N VAL A 66 -21.72 1.16 3.56
CA VAL A 66 -22.27 0.25 4.57
C VAL A 66 -23.79 0.40 4.69
N LEU A 67 -24.32 1.61 4.61
CA LEU A 67 -25.78 1.84 4.64
C LEU A 67 -26.47 1.23 3.41
N VAL A 68 -25.91 1.42 2.22
CA VAL A 68 -26.42 0.81 0.98
C VAL A 68 -26.36 -0.72 1.07
N THR A 69 -25.24 -1.27 1.55
CA THR A 69 -25.08 -2.70 1.81
C THR A 69 -26.17 -3.21 2.75
N ARG A 70 -26.34 -2.57 3.90
CA ARG A 70 -27.33 -2.98 4.90
C ARG A 70 -28.75 -2.91 4.34
N ARG A 71 -29.08 -1.88 3.54
CA ARG A 71 -30.38 -1.74 2.90
C ARG A 71 -30.64 -2.85 1.87
N ALA A 72 -29.65 -3.15 1.02
CA ALA A 72 -29.75 -4.21 0.02
C ALA A 72 -29.96 -5.59 0.65
N PHE A 73 -29.12 -5.93 1.63
CA PHE A 73 -29.24 -7.18 2.39
C PHE A 73 -30.54 -7.27 3.17
N HIS A 74 -31.03 -6.17 3.76
CA HIS A 74 -32.29 -6.17 4.49
C HIS A 74 -33.49 -6.47 3.59
N LYS A 75 -33.54 -5.85 2.39
CA LYS A 75 -34.59 -6.13 1.40
C LYS A 75 -34.59 -7.62 1.02
N LYS A 76 -33.40 -8.17 0.74
CA LYS A 76 -33.24 -9.58 0.37
C LYS A 76 -33.64 -10.52 1.52
N ARG A 77 -33.27 -10.17 2.75
CA ARG A 77 -33.63 -10.94 3.96
C ARG A 77 -35.14 -11.01 4.16
N ILE A 78 -35.86 -9.89 3.95
CA ILE A 78 -37.33 -9.88 4.08
C ILE A 78 -37.97 -10.72 2.98
N SER A 79 -37.47 -10.69 1.74
CA SER A 79 -38.00 -11.52 0.65
C SER A 79 -37.85 -13.03 0.91
N CYS A 80 -36.86 -13.44 1.72
CA CYS A 80 -36.69 -14.84 2.11
C CYS A 80 -37.64 -15.30 3.22
N ILE A 81 -38.42 -14.39 3.84
CA ILE A 81 -39.38 -14.75 4.89
C ILE A 81 -40.72 -15.11 4.21
N PRO A 82 -41.19 -16.37 4.32
CA PRO A 82 -42.47 -16.76 3.76
C PRO A 82 -43.64 -16.10 4.50
N PRO A 83 -44.72 -15.67 3.80
CA PRO A 83 -45.87 -15.01 4.43
C PRO A 83 -46.82 -15.96 5.18
N TYR A 84 -46.79 -17.26 4.90
CA TYR A 84 -47.64 -18.30 5.53
C TYR A 84 -46.83 -19.59 5.77
N TYR A 85 -47.46 -20.63 6.33
CA TYR A 85 -46.86 -21.97 6.57
C TYR A 85 -46.49 -22.71 5.27
N THR A 86 -45.61 -22.14 4.47
CA THR A 86 -44.89 -22.84 3.41
C THR A 86 -43.59 -23.34 3.99
N SER A 87 -43.27 -24.61 3.74
CA SER A 87 -41.99 -25.17 4.15
C SER A 87 -40.86 -24.48 3.39
N SER A 88 -39.74 -24.23 4.08
CA SER A 88 -38.57 -23.50 3.57
C SER A 88 -38.08 -23.99 2.19
N THR A 89 -38.40 -25.22 1.79
CA THR A 89 -38.04 -25.83 0.51
C THR A 89 -38.84 -25.27 -0.68
N TYR A 90 -40.07 -24.80 -0.47
CA TYR A 90 -40.94 -24.32 -1.55
C TYR A 90 -41.03 -22.79 -1.64
N HIS A 91 -40.49 -22.07 -0.67
CA HIS A 91 -40.36 -20.61 -0.73
C HIS A 91 -39.03 -20.22 -1.35
N GLN A 92 -39.01 -20.05 -2.68
CA GLN A 92 -37.84 -19.53 -3.38
C GLN A 92 -38.16 -18.14 -3.93
N PRO A 93 -37.65 -17.06 -3.28
CA PRO A 93 -37.81 -15.72 -3.82
C PRO A 93 -37.12 -15.65 -5.19
N HIS A 94 -37.80 -15.03 -6.16
CA HIS A 94 -37.24 -14.86 -7.50
C HIS A 94 -35.90 -14.11 -7.43
N SER A 95 -34.82 -14.77 -7.87
CA SER A 95 -33.47 -14.22 -7.88
C SER A 95 -32.94 -14.16 -9.32
N ASN A 96 -32.54 -12.97 -9.77
CA ASN A 96 -31.78 -12.83 -11.00
C ASN A 96 -30.29 -13.03 -10.70
N SER A 97 -29.76 -14.25 -10.90
CA SER A 97 -28.39 -14.62 -10.50
C SER A 97 -27.31 -13.68 -11.05
N ALA A 98 -27.46 -13.18 -12.29
CA ALA A 98 -26.48 -12.27 -12.88
C ALA A 98 -26.54 -10.85 -12.28
N GLY A 99 -27.75 -10.32 -12.06
CA GLY A 99 -27.94 -9.01 -11.46
C GLY A 99 -27.50 -8.97 -9.99
N ASP A 100 -27.81 -10.04 -9.25
CA ASP A 100 -27.46 -10.20 -7.84
C ASP A 100 -25.93 -10.37 -7.65
N ALA A 101 -25.25 -11.05 -8.59
CA ALA A 101 -23.79 -11.14 -8.61
C ALA A 101 -23.11 -9.79 -8.93
N PHE A 102 -23.65 -9.02 -9.88
CA PHE A 102 -23.12 -7.68 -10.20
C PHE A 102 -23.33 -6.68 -9.06
N GLU A 103 -24.49 -6.74 -8.40
CA GLU A 103 -24.77 -5.99 -7.18
C GLU A 103 -23.78 -6.37 -6.07
N ALA A 104 -23.57 -7.66 -5.84
CA ALA A 104 -22.61 -8.15 -4.84
C ALA A 104 -21.16 -7.72 -5.14
N LEU A 105 -20.74 -7.79 -6.40
CA LEU A 105 -19.41 -7.35 -6.83
C LEU A 105 -19.21 -5.86 -6.52
N ASN A 106 -20.14 -5.01 -6.93
CA ASN A 106 -20.04 -3.57 -6.67
C ASN A 106 -20.14 -3.23 -5.18
N LEU A 107 -21.00 -3.93 -4.44
CA LEU A 107 -21.09 -3.78 -2.98
C LEU A 107 -19.76 -4.14 -2.29
N ALA A 108 -19.09 -5.20 -2.74
CA ALA A 108 -17.80 -5.60 -2.21
C ALA A 108 -16.70 -4.59 -2.57
N THR A 109 -16.60 -4.17 -3.84
CA THR A 109 -15.55 -3.24 -4.25
C THR A 109 -15.70 -1.88 -3.60
N LEU A 110 -16.92 -1.35 -3.48
CA LEU A 110 -17.16 -0.08 -2.81
C LEU A 110 -16.76 -0.13 -1.34
N ASN A 111 -17.05 -1.22 -0.63
CA ASN A 111 -16.63 -1.40 0.77
C ASN A 111 -15.11 -1.48 0.93
N VAL A 112 -14.40 -2.20 0.04
CA VAL A 112 -12.93 -2.31 0.10
C VAL A 112 -12.24 -1.00 -0.28
N ILE A 113 -12.70 -0.35 -1.36
CA ILE A 113 -12.12 0.92 -1.81
C ILE A 113 -12.33 2.01 -0.76
N SER A 114 -13.54 2.09 -0.19
CA SER A 114 -13.84 3.06 0.87
C SER A 114 -13.03 2.81 2.13
N PHE A 115 -12.87 1.55 2.54
CA PHE A 115 -11.97 1.19 3.63
C PHE A 115 -10.52 1.56 3.32
N GLY A 116 -10.05 1.33 2.09
CA GLY A 116 -8.70 1.71 1.66
C GLY A 116 -8.46 3.23 1.70
N LEU A 117 -9.43 4.03 1.26
CA LEU A 117 -9.36 5.49 1.35
C LEU A 117 -9.35 5.99 2.80
N MET A 118 -10.20 5.40 3.65
CA MET A 118 -10.26 5.73 5.07
C MET A 118 -8.97 5.33 5.78
N ALA A 119 -8.53 4.08 5.64
CA ALA A 119 -7.31 3.56 6.27
C ALA A 119 -6.07 4.29 5.75
N GLY A 120 -5.96 4.49 4.43
CA GLY A 120 -4.86 5.23 3.82
C GLY A 120 -4.81 6.69 4.29
N GLY A 121 -5.95 7.37 4.36
CA GLY A 121 -6.05 8.72 4.90
C GLY A 121 -5.68 8.79 6.39
N ALA A 122 -6.09 7.80 7.19
CA ALA A 122 -5.76 7.72 8.61
C ALA A 122 -4.26 7.49 8.83
N VAL A 123 -3.65 6.55 8.10
CA VAL A 123 -2.22 6.24 8.17
C VAL A 123 -1.39 7.44 7.70
N GLY A 124 -1.76 8.05 6.57
CA GLY A 124 -1.08 9.24 6.05
C GLY A 124 -1.14 10.42 7.04
N TYR A 125 -2.27 10.58 7.74
CA TYR A 125 -2.41 11.58 8.80
C TYR A 125 -1.55 11.25 10.03
N ALA A 126 -1.58 10.00 10.53
CA ALA A 126 -0.84 9.59 11.72
C ALA A 126 0.69 9.68 11.53
N LEU A 127 1.18 9.39 10.33
CA LEU A 127 2.60 9.46 10.00
C LEU A 127 3.03 10.85 9.50
N ASN A 128 2.11 11.82 9.46
CA ASN A 128 2.33 13.18 8.94
C ASN A 128 2.94 13.20 7.52
N ILE A 129 2.51 12.28 6.65
CA ILE A 129 3.01 12.13 5.28
C ILE A 129 2.12 12.95 4.35
N ASN A 130 2.56 14.15 3.94
CA ASN A 130 1.76 15.00 3.05
C ASN A 130 2.18 14.91 1.58
N GLY A 131 3.29 14.22 1.28
CA GLY A 131 3.77 13.98 -0.08
C GLY A 131 4.83 12.89 -0.20
N LEU A 132 5.35 12.72 -1.42
CA LEU A 132 6.36 11.70 -1.74
C LEU A 132 7.68 11.91 -0.99
N GLU A 133 8.06 13.15 -0.72
CA GLU A 133 9.29 13.49 0.00
C GLU A 133 9.19 13.05 1.48
N ASP A 134 8.03 13.27 2.11
CA ASP A 134 7.78 12.80 3.48
C ASP A 134 7.76 11.27 3.55
N MET A 135 7.17 10.60 2.54
CA MET A 135 7.18 9.15 2.45
C MET A 135 8.61 8.61 2.28
N ARG A 136 9.42 9.25 1.44
CA ARG A 136 10.83 8.87 1.24
C ARG A 136 11.66 9.09 2.50
N ARG A 137 11.42 10.18 3.22
CA ARG A 137 12.05 10.45 4.53
C ARG A 137 11.62 9.42 5.56
N PHE A 138 10.34 9.09 5.64
CA PHE A 138 9.82 8.06 6.53
C PHE A 138 10.48 6.69 6.28
N VAL A 139 10.53 6.24 5.02
CA VAL A 139 11.18 4.97 4.65
C VAL A 139 12.68 4.98 4.98
N ARG A 140 13.38 6.08 4.68
CA ARG A 140 14.80 6.20 5.00
C ARG A 140 15.06 6.20 6.50
N ASN A 141 14.22 6.88 7.27
CA ASN A 141 14.32 6.92 8.73
C ASN A 141 14.00 5.55 9.35
N GLY A 142 13.04 4.81 8.80
CA GLY A 142 12.71 3.45 9.23
C GLY A 142 13.84 2.45 8.97
N LEU A 143 14.52 2.55 7.84
CA LEU A 143 15.70 1.71 7.53
C LEU A 143 16.95 2.08 8.33
N GLN A 144 17.07 3.33 8.78
CA GLN A 144 18.25 3.82 9.50
C GLN A 144 18.07 3.82 11.03
N GLY A 145 16.97 3.27 11.56
CA GLY A 145 16.71 3.23 13.00
C GLY A 145 16.55 4.61 13.64
N GLY A 146 16.11 5.60 12.85
CA GLY A 146 16.08 7.02 13.26
C GLY A 146 14.76 7.49 13.89
N SER A 147 13.80 6.61 14.13
CA SER A 147 12.59 6.94 14.88
C SER A 147 12.72 6.42 16.32
N ASP A 148 12.19 7.15 17.31
CA ASP A 148 12.12 6.75 18.73
C ASP A 148 11.41 5.40 19.00
N ALA A 149 10.89 4.74 17.97
CA ALA A 149 10.44 3.35 18.03
C ALA A 149 11.65 2.41 17.76
N PRO A 150 12.00 1.52 18.70
CA PRO A 150 13.05 0.53 18.43
C PRO A 150 12.66 -0.27 17.20
N VAL A 151 13.58 -0.34 16.23
CA VAL A 151 13.46 -1.28 15.11
C VAL A 151 13.50 -2.66 15.74
N LYS A 152 12.30 -3.23 15.96
CA LYS A 152 12.14 -4.61 16.40
C LYS A 152 12.97 -5.49 15.48
N SER A 153 13.71 -6.43 16.06
CA SER A 153 14.46 -7.39 15.26
C SER A 153 13.50 -8.16 14.35
N ASP A 154 14.03 -8.69 13.25
CA ASP A 154 13.25 -9.52 12.32
C ASP A 154 12.52 -10.66 13.08
N GLU A 155 13.20 -11.26 14.05
CA GLU A 155 12.68 -12.29 14.96
C GLU A 155 11.45 -11.84 15.78
N GLU A 156 11.49 -10.61 16.34
CA GLU A 156 10.37 -10.07 17.12
C GLU A 156 9.16 -9.75 16.23
N LEU A 157 9.41 -9.33 14.98
CA LEU A 157 8.36 -9.10 13.99
C LEU A 157 7.71 -10.41 13.55
N GLU A 158 8.50 -11.45 13.32
CA GLU A 158 7.99 -12.78 12.97
C GLU A 158 7.12 -13.37 14.08
N ALA A 159 7.52 -13.21 15.36
CA ALA A 159 6.73 -13.65 16.50
C ALA A 159 5.38 -12.91 16.60
N GLU A 160 5.38 -11.58 16.46
CA GLU A 160 4.17 -10.76 16.50
C GLU A 160 3.23 -11.06 15.32
N VAL A 161 3.79 -11.28 14.12
CA VAL A 161 3.03 -11.71 12.94
C VAL A 161 2.41 -13.09 13.17
N THR A 162 3.16 -14.03 13.73
CA THR A 162 2.65 -15.38 14.02
C THR A 162 1.51 -15.31 15.03
N GLU A 163 1.68 -14.58 16.14
CA GLU A 163 0.63 -14.40 17.15
C GLU A 163 -0.64 -13.78 16.54
N TRP A 164 -0.47 -12.76 15.68
CA TRP A 164 -1.59 -12.11 15.00
C TRP A 164 -2.31 -13.07 14.03
N VAL A 165 -1.56 -13.85 13.25
CA VAL A 165 -2.12 -14.87 12.34
C VAL A 165 -2.88 -15.92 13.15
N THR A 166 -2.30 -16.43 14.23
CA THR A 166 -2.93 -17.42 15.11
C THR A 166 -4.20 -16.85 15.76
N LYS A 167 -4.22 -15.56 16.13
CA LYS A 167 -5.40 -14.89 16.67
C LYS A 167 -6.54 -14.75 15.64
N ILE A 168 -6.24 -14.49 14.38
CA ILE A 168 -7.28 -14.30 13.33
C ILE A 168 -7.74 -15.63 12.73
N LEU A 169 -6.80 -16.53 12.41
CA LEU A 169 -7.11 -17.80 11.73
C LEU A 169 -7.37 -18.96 12.71
N GLY A 170 -6.98 -18.79 13.97
CA GLY A 170 -7.03 -19.81 15.01
C GLY A 170 -5.98 -20.91 14.82
N ASP A 171 -5.67 -21.65 15.89
CA ASP A 171 -4.68 -22.75 15.92
C ASP A 171 -4.88 -23.83 14.85
N LYS A 172 -6.09 -23.93 14.29
CA LYS A 172 -6.42 -24.94 13.26
C LYS A 172 -5.68 -24.69 11.96
N PHE A 173 -5.42 -23.42 11.60
CA PHE A 173 -4.72 -23.10 10.36
C PHE A 173 -3.22 -23.33 10.49
N GLU A 174 -2.64 -22.98 11.63
CA GLU A 174 -1.25 -23.24 11.96
C GLU A 174 -0.96 -24.75 11.97
N LYS A 175 -1.85 -25.55 12.60
CA LYS A 175 -1.77 -27.02 12.55
C LYS A 175 -1.88 -27.60 11.14
N GLN A 176 -2.63 -26.97 10.23
CA GLN A 176 -2.73 -27.38 8.83
C GLN A 176 -1.46 -27.01 8.05
N LEU A 177 -0.89 -25.83 8.31
CA LEU A 177 0.34 -25.36 7.69
C LEU A 177 1.53 -26.26 8.08
N GLU A 178 1.68 -26.55 9.38
CA GLU A 178 2.73 -27.45 9.89
C GLU A 178 2.57 -28.88 9.34
N LYS A 179 1.33 -29.37 9.24
CA LYS A 179 1.05 -30.68 8.62
C LYS A 179 1.42 -30.72 7.14
N GLU A 180 1.18 -29.65 6.39
CA GLU A 180 1.61 -29.55 4.98
C GLU A 180 3.13 -29.41 4.84
N LYS A 181 3.81 -28.65 5.71
CA LYS A 181 5.28 -28.55 5.76
C LYS A 181 5.91 -29.93 6.01
N MET A 182 5.46 -30.66 7.03
CA MET A 182 5.95 -32.02 7.31
C MET A 182 5.71 -32.99 6.15
N LYS A 183 4.53 -32.91 5.51
CA LYS A 183 4.20 -33.76 4.36
C LYS A 183 5.07 -33.44 3.13
N ARG A 184 5.46 -32.17 2.93
CA ARG A 184 6.41 -31.77 1.88
C ARG A 184 7.82 -32.28 2.17
N ALA A 185 8.32 -32.08 3.39
CA ALA A 185 9.62 -32.59 3.80
C ALA A 185 9.71 -34.12 3.68
N LEU A 186 8.64 -34.84 4.03
CA LEU A 186 8.57 -36.29 3.87
C LEU A 186 8.57 -36.72 2.39
N ARG A 187 7.89 -35.98 1.52
CA ARG A 187 7.90 -36.26 0.06
C ARG A 187 9.28 -36.01 -0.55
N GLU A 188 9.94 -34.94 -0.14
CA GLU A 188 11.29 -34.59 -0.60
C GLU A 188 12.29 -35.67 -0.18
N ASN A 189 12.26 -36.09 1.09
CA ASN A 189 13.11 -37.17 1.60
C ASN A 189 12.86 -38.51 0.88
N LYS A 190 11.61 -38.82 0.56
CA LYS A 190 11.25 -40.03 -0.20
C LYS A 190 11.76 -39.99 -1.65
N VAL A 191 11.70 -38.82 -2.31
CA VAL A 191 12.23 -38.63 -3.68
C VAL A 191 13.75 -38.76 -3.69
N ASP A 192 14.44 -38.20 -2.69
CA ASP A 192 15.89 -38.33 -2.55
C ASP A 192 16.32 -39.78 -2.29
N GLN A 193 15.50 -40.54 -1.55
CA GLN A 193 15.74 -41.96 -1.29
C GLN A 193 15.54 -42.82 -2.55
N ASP A 194 14.43 -42.62 -3.27
CA ASP A 194 14.14 -43.33 -4.54
C ASP A 194 15.20 -43.00 -5.63
N THR A 195 15.78 -41.79 -5.61
CA THR A 195 16.86 -41.39 -6.55
C THR A 195 18.19 -42.08 -6.23
N LYS A 196 18.51 -42.29 -4.94
CA LYS A 196 19.76 -42.94 -4.50
C LYS A 196 19.78 -44.45 -4.72
N GLU A 197 18.62 -45.11 -4.75
CA GLU A 197 18.54 -46.57 -5.00
C GLU A 197 18.52 -46.94 -6.50
N SER A 198 18.48 -45.93 -7.39
CA SER A 198 18.39 -46.12 -8.85
C SER A 198 19.72 -45.95 -9.60
N HIS A 199 20.84 -45.81 -8.88
CA HIS A 199 22.17 -45.51 -9.43
C HIS A 199 23.25 -46.41 -8.86
#